data_AF-N6T0W0-F1
#
_entry.id   AF-N6T0W0-F1
#
_cell.length_a   1.000
_cell.length_b   1.000
_cell.length_c   1.000
_cell.angle_alpha   90.00
_cell.angle_beta   90.00
_cell.angle_gamma   90.00
#
_symmetry.space_group_name_H-M   'P 1'
#
loop_
_entity.id
_entity.type
_entity.pdbx_description
1 polymer ?
#
loop_
_entity_poly.entity_id
_entity_poly.type
_entity_poly.pdbx_seq_one_letter_code
_entity_poly.pdbx_strand_id
1 'polypeptide(L)'
;MGLKDIGFGFVEIGSVTPHPQPGNEKPRVFRLPLDMAIINRYGFNSDGHDEVRTRITNAKADPEVPLIGVNLGKNKTSDDPVKDYVDGINTFGSVCDYLVVNISSPNTPNLRKLQNKDNLKHLLRAVVEARNTLNVNPKPPLLLKLAPDLRSEEKKDISDIIKLNECKVDGLIVCNTTIERPSLKSKHSNEVGGLSGAPLKESSTQMIMEMRKLTKGMTIIGVGGIATGQDAYEKIKAGASLVQIYSSLVYEGPPLVSKIKSELEELLQKHGYKSISEAIGANIK
;
A
#
# COMPACT_ATOMS: atom_id res chain seq x y z
N MET A 1 8.25 14.45 17.64
CA MET A 1 8.68 13.13 17.15
C MET A 1 7.75 12.70 16.02
N GLY A 2 8.23 12.74 14.78
CA GLY A 2 7.51 12.29 13.58
C GLY A 2 7.94 10.88 13.15
N LEU A 3 7.40 10.38 12.02
CA LEU A 3 7.72 9.04 11.51
C LEU A 3 9.20 8.88 11.11
N LYS A 4 9.86 9.96 10.67
CA LYS A 4 11.32 10.03 10.47
C LYS A 4 12.07 9.61 11.73
N ASP A 5 11.75 10.23 12.86
CA ASP A 5 12.44 10.03 14.15
C ASP A 5 12.24 8.61 14.71
N ILE A 6 11.17 7.93 14.31
CA ILE A 6 10.88 6.53 14.68
C ILE A 6 11.73 5.56 13.84
N GLY A 7 12.37 6.03 12.77
CA GLY A 7 13.34 5.27 11.99
C GLY A 7 12.79 4.61 10.73
N PHE A 8 11.65 5.09 10.19
CA PHE A 8 11.14 4.68 8.89
C PHE A 8 11.99 5.23 7.75
N GLY A 9 12.36 4.38 6.78
CA GLY A 9 13.08 4.82 5.57
C GLY A 9 12.17 5.42 4.48
N PHE A 10 10.87 5.16 4.54
CA PHE A 10 9.85 5.72 3.66
C PHE A 10 8.49 5.74 4.35
N VAL A 11 7.61 6.65 3.92
CA VAL A 11 6.25 6.83 4.44
C VAL A 11 5.27 6.97 3.27
N GLU A 12 4.19 6.21 3.30
CA GLU A 12 3.05 6.38 2.41
C GLU A 12 1.95 7.19 3.11
N ILE A 13 1.67 8.39 2.64
CA ILE A 13 0.57 9.22 3.15
C ILE A 13 -0.74 8.91 2.38
N GLY A 14 -1.88 9.27 2.98
CA GLY A 14 -3.20 9.13 2.36
C GLY A 14 -3.97 7.87 2.81
N SER A 15 -4.98 7.41 2.06
CA SER A 15 -5.36 7.87 0.73
C SER A 15 -5.93 9.29 0.70
N VAL A 16 -5.35 10.13 -0.15
CA VAL A 16 -5.78 11.50 -0.39
C VAL A 16 -6.79 11.52 -1.54
N THR A 17 -7.84 12.33 -1.39
CA THR A 17 -8.89 12.55 -2.38
C THR A 17 -8.83 13.97 -2.92
N PRO A 18 -9.34 14.25 -4.13
CA PRO A 18 -9.34 15.62 -4.70
C PRO A 18 -9.89 16.67 -3.75
N HIS A 19 -11.12 16.48 -3.30
CA HIS A 19 -11.79 17.34 -2.34
C HIS A 19 -11.71 16.78 -0.92
N PRO A 20 -11.75 17.63 0.11
CA PRO A 20 -11.87 17.19 1.49
C PRO A 20 -13.14 16.35 1.68
N GLN A 21 -13.05 15.31 2.51
CA GLN A 21 -14.23 14.54 2.93
C GLN A 21 -14.03 13.93 4.33
N PRO A 22 -15.08 13.84 5.16
CA PRO A 22 -14.96 13.43 6.55
C PRO A 22 -14.75 11.91 6.73
N GLY A 23 -15.01 11.11 5.69
CA GLY A 23 -15.09 9.64 5.73
C GLY A 23 -16.47 9.13 6.21
N ASN A 24 -16.55 7.85 6.55
CA ASN A 24 -17.77 7.23 7.10
C ASN A 24 -18.02 7.64 8.56
N GLU A 25 -19.25 7.49 9.06
CA GLU A 25 -19.63 7.82 10.44
C GLU A 25 -18.85 7.02 11.48
N LYS A 26 -18.62 7.62 12.66
CA LYS A 26 -17.98 6.97 13.81
C LYS A 26 -19.02 6.18 14.62
N PRO A 27 -18.66 5.05 15.26
CA PRO A 27 -17.34 4.41 15.29
C PRO A 27 -17.01 3.66 13.99
N ARG A 28 -15.74 3.81 13.55
CA ARG A 28 -15.25 3.29 12.26
C ARG A 28 -13.90 2.59 12.32
N VAL A 29 -13.38 2.37 13.52
CA VAL A 29 -12.15 1.64 13.78
C VAL A 29 -12.30 0.87 15.08
N PHE A 30 -11.93 -0.40 15.05
CA PHE A 30 -12.11 -1.34 16.14
C PHE A 30 -10.79 -2.10 16.32
N ARG A 31 -10.23 -2.02 17.52
CA ARG A 31 -9.06 -2.83 17.89
C ARG A 31 -9.53 -4.22 18.29
N LEU A 32 -8.81 -5.24 17.85
CA LEU A 32 -8.99 -6.63 18.21
C LEU A 32 -7.69 -7.12 18.90
N PRO A 33 -7.46 -6.79 20.19
CA PRO A 33 -6.19 -7.06 20.85
C PRO A 33 -5.85 -8.55 20.94
N LEU A 34 -6.85 -9.41 21.18
CA LEU A 34 -6.67 -10.87 21.23
C LEU A 34 -6.20 -11.48 19.90
N ASP A 35 -6.37 -10.74 18.81
CA ASP A 35 -6.04 -11.16 17.45
C ASP A 35 -4.88 -10.32 16.85
N MET A 36 -4.32 -9.36 17.61
CA MET A 36 -3.35 -8.37 17.11
C MET A 36 -3.80 -7.73 15.78
N ALA A 37 -5.09 -7.39 15.71
CA ALA A 37 -5.76 -7.02 14.47
C ALA A 37 -6.58 -5.74 14.61
N ILE A 38 -6.93 -5.13 13.48
CA ILE A 38 -7.80 -3.95 13.43
C ILE A 38 -8.85 -4.18 12.36
N ILE A 39 -10.11 -3.87 12.66
CA ILE A 39 -11.16 -3.72 11.65
C ILE A 39 -11.43 -2.21 11.48
N ASN A 40 -11.43 -1.72 10.25
CA ASN A 40 -11.74 -0.32 9.97
C ASN A 40 -12.66 -0.14 8.76
N ARG A 41 -13.46 0.92 8.82
CA ARG A 41 -14.34 1.39 7.77
C ARG A 41 -14.23 2.89 7.55
N TYR A 42 -13.00 3.42 7.47
CA TYR A 42 -12.73 4.86 7.37
C TYR A 42 -13.42 5.56 6.19
N GLY A 43 -13.37 4.95 4.99
CA GLY A 43 -13.98 5.53 3.78
C GLY A 43 -13.26 6.78 3.26
N PHE A 44 -11.92 6.74 3.21
CA PHE A 44 -11.06 7.84 2.73
C PHE A 44 -11.37 9.20 3.36
N ASN A 45 -11.35 9.31 4.70
CA ASN A 45 -11.33 10.63 5.32
C ASN A 45 -10.02 11.36 4.95
N SER A 46 -10.14 12.52 4.33
CA SER A 46 -9.04 13.23 3.68
C SER A 46 -9.28 14.73 3.74
N ASP A 47 -8.20 15.50 3.90
CA ASP A 47 -8.24 16.98 3.92
C ASP A 47 -8.19 17.59 2.50
N GLY A 48 -8.17 16.77 1.46
CA GLY A 48 -8.14 17.22 0.07
C GLY A 48 -6.73 17.40 -0.49
N HIS A 49 -6.64 17.57 -1.81
CA HIS A 49 -5.38 17.70 -2.53
C HIS A 49 -4.56 18.93 -2.13
N ASP A 50 -5.20 20.10 -2.07
CA ASP A 50 -4.52 21.38 -1.84
C ASP A 50 -3.80 21.44 -0.48
N GLU A 51 -4.52 21.03 0.57
CA GLU A 51 -4.00 21.02 1.94
C GLU A 51 -2.86 20.01 2.08
N VAL A 52 -3.02 18.80 1.54
CA VAL A 52 -1.98 17.77 1.61
C VAL A 52 -0.76 18.16 0.78
N ARG A 53 -0.92 18.79 -0.38
CA ARG A 53 0.20 19.27 -1.21
C ARG A 53 1.03 20.28 -0.44
N THR A 54 0.38 21.25 0.22
CA THR A 54 1.05 22.24 1.06
C THR A 54 1.89 21.58 2.15
N ARG A 55 1.33 20.59 2.86
CA ARG A 55 2.04 19.84 3.90
C ARG A 55 3.26 19.07 3.38
N ILE A 56 3.15 18.42 2.21
CA ILE A 56 4.27 17.71 1.59
C ILE A 56 5.38 18.68 1.19
N THR A 57 5.03 19.79 0.53
CA THR A 57 6.02 20.80 0.11
C THR A 57 6.79 21.33 1.30
N ASN A 58 6.11 21.61 2.43
CA ASN A 58 6.77 22.03 3.66
C ASN A 58 7.63 20.93 4.28
N ALA A 59 7.16 19.68 4.31
CA ALA A 59 7.94 18.56 4.84
C ALA A 59 9.22 18.28 4.04
N LYS A 60 9.16 18.46 2.71
CA LYS A 60 10.32 18.32 1.82
C LYS A 60 11.36 19.43 1.93
N ALA A 61 11.12 20.47 2.73
CA ALA A 61 12.15 21.42 3.09
C ALA A 61 13.21 20.81 4.04
N ASP A 62 12.88 19.72 4.74
CA ASP A 62 13.86 18.93 5.52
C ASP A 62 14.60 17.95 4.57
N PRO A 63 15.92 18.09 4.38
CA PRO A 63 16.69 17.20 3.50
C PRO A 63 16.79 15.76 4.00
N GLU A 64 16.50 15.52 5.27
CA GLU A 64 16.53 14.19 5.88
C GLU A 64 15.12 13.56 5.98
N VAL A 65 14.11 14.16 5.35
CA VAL A 65 12.77 13.58 5.30
C VAL A 65 12.82 12.21 4.61
N PRO A 66 12.15 11.16 5.13
CA PRO A 66 12.08 9.87 4.45
C PRO A 66 11.33 10.01 3.12
N LEU A 67 11.52 9.04 2.22
CA LEU A 67 10.80 9.03 0.95
C LEU A 67 9.29 9.09 1.19
N ILE A 68 8.60 10.02 0.52
CA ILE A 68 7.17 10.25 0.65
C ILE A 68 6.43 9.68 -0.56
N GLY A 69 5.69 8.61 -0.33
CA GLY A 69 4.68 8.11 -1.25
C GLY A 69 3.35 8.79 -1.04
N VAL A 70 2.69 9.21 -2.12
CA VAL A 70 1.33 9.75 -2.04
C VAL A 70 0.33 8.72 -2.56
N ASN A 71 -0.51 8.23 -1.66
CA ASN A 71 -1.59 7.31 -2.00
C ASN A 71 -2.84 8.09 -2.42
N LEU A 72 -3.29 7.84 -3.64
CA LEU A 72 -4.42 8.51 -4.27
C LEU A 72 -5.68 7.65 -4.15
N GLY A 73 -6.80 8.29 -3.84
CA GLY A 73 -8.12 7.69 -3.86
C GLY A 73 -9.14 8.63 -4.48
N LYS A 74 -10.31 8.09 -4.83
CA LYS A 74 -11.43 8.88 -5.33
C LYS A 74 -12.27 9.48 -4.19
N ASN A 75 -12.92 10.61 -4.43
CA ASN A 75 -13.98 11.09 -3.58
C ASN A 75 -15.18 10.12 -3.60
N LYS A 76 -15.90 10.01 -2.47
CA LYS A 76 -17.07 9.12 -2.35
C LYS A 76 -18.16 9.46 -3.38
N THR A 77 -18.37 10.75 -3.60
CA THR A 77 -19.38 11.35 -4.50
C THR A 77 -18.88 11.61 -5.90
N SER A 78 -17.66 11.20 -6.26
CA SER A 78 -17.14 11.42 -7.61
C SER A 78 -17.85 10.55 -8.64
N ASP A 79 -18.37 11.20 -9.67
CA ASP A 79 -18.99 10.60 -10.86
C ASP A 79 -17.94 10.16 -11.90
N ASP A 80 -16.70 10.66 -11.79
CA ASP A 80 -15.57 10.26 -12.62
C ASP A 80 -14.36 9.87 -11.75
N PRO A 81 -14.33 8.60 -11.29
CA PRO A 81 -13.21 8.09 -10.51
C PRO A 81 -11.86 8.23 -11.22
N VAL A 82 -11.81 8.13 -12.55
CA VAL A 82 -10.56 8.18 -13.32
C VAL A 82 -9.96 9.58 -13.24
N LYS A 83 -10.81 10.60 -13.41
CA LYS A 83 -10.40 12.00 -13.26
C LYS A 83 -9.82 12.27 -11.88
N ASP A 84 -10.42 11.75 -10.80
CA ASP A 84 -9.88 11.95 -9.44
C ASP A 84 -8.43 11.47 -9.30
N TYR A 85 -8.10 10.30 -9.89
CA TYR A 85 -6.73 9.81 -9.88
C TYR A 85 -5.81 10.68 -10.75
N VAL A 86 -6.25 11.08 -11.95
CA VAL A 86 -5.48 11.97 -12.85
C VAL A 86 -5.18 13.31 -12.17
N ASP A 87 -6.16 13.91 -11.52
CA ASP A 87 -5.99 15.14 -10.73
C ASP A 87 -4.94 14.94 -9.63
N GLY A 88 -4.93 13.77 -8.99
CA GLY A 88 -3.91 13.38 -8.00
C GLY A 88 -2.51 13.28 -8.60
N ILE A 89 -2.36 12.64 -9.77
CA ILE A 89 -1.09 12.58 -10.49
C ILE A 89 -0.57 13.99 -10.78
N ASN A 90 -1.43 14.86 -11.31
CA ASN A 90 -1.08 16.24 -11.66
C ASN A 90 -0.72 17.10 -10.44
N THR A 91 -1.42 16.89 -9.33
CA THR A 91 -1.21 17.65 -8.08
C THR A 91 0.11 17.28 -7.41
N PHE A 92 0.38 15.97 -7.30
CA PHE A 92 1.44 15.48 -6.42
C PHE A 92 2.70 15.04 -7.15
N GLY A 93 2.64 14.81 -8.46
CA GLY A 93 3.72 14.19 -9.22
C GLY A 93 5.05 14.96 -9.22
N SER A 94 5.05 16.25 -8.89
CA SER A 94 6.26 17.07 -8.73
C SER A 94 6.76 17.22 -7.30
N VAL A 95 6.01 16.73 -6.31
CA VAL A 95 6.32 16.91 -4.88
C VAL A 95 6.46 15.60 -4.10
N CYS A 96 6.09 14.45 -4.68
CA CYS A 96 6.25 13.14 -4.05
C CYS A 96 7.48 12.37 -4.57
N ASP A 97 7.88 11.31 -3.87
CA ASP A 97 8.92 10.38 -4.32
C ASP A 97 8.33 9.19 -5.09
N TYR A 98 7.07 8.82 -4.82
CA TYR A 98 6.30 7.89 -5.63
C TYR A 98 4.78 8.12 -5.46
N LEU A 99 4.01 7.65 -6.44
CA LEU A 99 2.55 7.74 -6.47
C LEU A 99 1.94 6.35 -6.31
N VAL A 100 0.79 6.27 -5.64
CA VAL A 100 0.04 5.01 -5.49
C VAL A 100 -1.40 5.20 -5.97
N VAL A 101 -1.82 4.35 -6.90
CA VAL A 101 -3.22 4.22 -7.31
C VAL A 101 -3.89 3.20 -6.38
N ASN A 102 -4.75 3.65 -5.47
CA ASN A 102 -5.46 2.77 -4.55
C ASN A 102 -6.87 2.45 -5.04
N ILE A 103 -7.04 1.23 -5.54
CA ILE A 103 -8.32 0.66 -5.99
C ILE A 103 -8.81 -0.49 -5.10
N SER A 104 -8.21 -0.65 -3.92
CA SER A 104 -8.34 -1.88 -3.10
C SER A 104 -9.06 -1.71 -1.77
N SER A 105 -9.42 -0.47 -1.39
CA SER A 105 -10.21 -0.20 -0.18
C SER A 105 -11.57 -0.93 -0.23
N PRO A 106 -11.95 -1.72 0.80
CA PRO A 106 -13.29 -2.27 0.92
C PRO A 106 -14.33 -1.26 1.40
N ASN A 107 -13.90 -0.06 1.79
CA ASN A 107 -14.71 0.91 2.53
C ASN A 107 -15.29 2.03 1.66
N THR A 108 -14.95 2.03 0.37
CA THR A 108 -15.44 2.98 -0.63
C THR A 108 -16.29 2.18 -1.61
N PRO A 109 -17.62 2.43 -1.70
CA PRO A 109 -18.52 1.67 -2.56
C PRO A 109 -18.01 1.56 -3.99
N ASN A 110 -18.13 0.37 -4.57
CA ASN A 110 -17.73 0.06 -5.95
C ASN A 110 -16.24 0.23 -6.29
N LEU A 111 -15.37 0.64 -5.35
CA LEU A 111 -13.96 0.91 -5.68
C LEU A 111 -13.23 -0.34 -6.21
N ARG A 112 -13.45 -1.49 -5.58
CA ARG A 112 -12.81 -2.74 -6.00
C ARG A 112 -13.24 -3.22 -7.39
N LYS A 113 -14.34 -2.70 -7.96
CA LYS A 113 -14.74 -2.96 -9.36
C LYS A 113 -13.76 -2.35 -10.36
N LEU A 114 -12.93 -1.39 -9.95
CA LEU A 114 -11.83 -0.85 -10.75
C LEU A 114 -10.69 -1.86 -10.96
N GLN A 115 -10.67 -2.97 -10.22
CA GLN A 115 -9.72 -4.07 -10.44
C GLN A 115 -10.14 -4.98 -11.61
N ASN A 116 -11.38 -4.86 -12.09
CA ASN A 116 -11.84 -5.63 -13.26
C ASN A 116 -11.07 -5.20 -14.50
N LYS A 117 -10.80 -6.16 -15.39
CA LYS A 117 -9.91 -6.01 -16.55
C LYS A 117 -10.08 -4.69 -17.33
N ASP A 118 -11.28 -4.41 -17.83
CA ASP A 118 -11.51 -3.24 -18.69
C ASP A 118 -11.42 -1.92 -17.91
N ASN A 119 -11.99 -1.88 -16.69
CA ASN A 119 -11.93 -0.70 -15.83
C ASN A 119 -10.48 -0.39 -15.42
N LEU A 120 -9.70 -1.42 -15.09
CA LEU A 120 -8.31 -1.27 -14.72
C LEU A 120 -7.48 -0.76 -15.90
N LYS A 121 -7.68 -1.33 -17.09
CA LYS A 121 -6.98 -0.89 -18.30
C LYS A 121 -7.32 0.56 -18.62
N HIS A 122 -8.59 0.95 -18.53
CA HIS A 122 -9.02 2.32 -18.77
C HIS A 122 -8.40 3.30 -17.77
N LEU A 123 -8.47 2.97 -16.48
CA LEU A 123 -7.87 3.79 -15.41
C LEU A 123 -6.35 3.93 -15.59
N LEU A 124 -5.64 2.80 -15.75
CA LEU A 124 -4.18 2.81 -15.84
C LEU A 124 -3.67 3.57 -17.05
N ARG A 125 -4.36 3.48 -18.19
CA ARG A 125 -4.03 4.29 -19.37
C ARG A 125 -4.05 5.78 -19.06
N ALA A 126 -5.12 6.26 -18.42
CA ALA A 126 -5.27 7.67 -18.09
C ALA A 126 -4.21 8.17 -17.09
N VAL A 127 -3.93 7.41 -16.02
CA VAL A 127 -2.95 7.84 -15.00
C VAL A 127 -1.51 7.73 -15.48
N VAL A 128 -1.19 6.76 -16.34
CA VAL A 128 0.14 6.64 -16.95
C VAL A 128 0.37 7.77 -17.96
N GLU A 129 -0.64 8.09 -18.77
CA GLU A 129 -0.60 9.26 -19.66
C GLU A 129 -0.37 10.55 -18.86
N ALA A 130 -1.19 10.81 -17.85
CA ALA A 130 -1.02 11.97 -16.96
C ALA A 130 0.40 12.02 -16.38
N ARG A 131 0.90 10.91 -15.82
CA ARG A 131 2.24 10.82 -15.22
C ARG A 131 3.34 11.13 -16.23
N ASN A 132 3.21 10.66 -17.46
CA ASN A 132 4.20 10.86 -18.51
C ASN A 132 4.22 12.31 -19.04
N THR A 133 3.08 13.01 -18.99
CA THR A 133 2.97 14.43 -19.41
C THR A 133 3.46 15.44 -18.36
N LEU A 134 3.69 15.04 -17.11
CA LEU A 134 4.19 15.93 -16.06
C LEU A 134 5.49 16.63 -16.47
N ASN A 135 5.66 17.92 -16.19
CA ASN A 135 6.92 18.61 -16.48
C ASN A 135 7.99 18.41 -15.38
N VAL A 136 8.32 17.15 -15.09
CA VAL A 136 9.36 16.74 -14.11
C VAL A 136 10.23 15.61 -14.67
N ASN A 137 11.48 15.54 -14.20
CA ASN A 137 12.40 14.45 -14.54
C ASN A 137 13.34 14.17 -13.34
N PRO A 138 13.49 12.91 -12.89
CA PRO A 138 12.75 11.71 -13.32
C PRO A 138 11.25 11.82 -13.05
N LYS A 139 10.43 11.04 -13.79
CA LYS A 139 9.01 10.89 -13.43
C LYS A 139 8.91 10.12 -12.11
N PRO A 140 7.94 10.44 -11.24
CA PRO A 140 7.71 9.64 -10.04
C PRO A 140 7.30 8.21 -10.46
N PRO A 141 7.82 7.17 -9.78
CA PRO A 141 7.32 5.81 -9.92
C PRO A 141 5.82 5.75 -9.58
N LEU A 142 5.07 5.01 -10.37
CA LEU A 142 3.64 4.79 -10.19
C LEU A 142 3.40 3.36 -9.70
N LEU A 143 2.78 3.19 -8.55
CA LEU A 143 2.50 1.89 -7.93
C LEU A 143 1.00 1.63 -7.90
N LEU A 144 0.62 0.34 -8.00
CA LEU A 144 -0.77 -0.09 -7.87
C LEU A 144 -0.97 -0.88 -6.56
N LYS A 145 -1.93 -0.45 -5.72
CA LYS A 145 -2.23 -1.12 -4.44
C LYS A 145 -3.40 -2.07 -4.58
N LEU A 146 -3.15 -3.36 -4.35
CA LEU A 146 -4.09 -4.45 -4.60
C LEU A 146 -4.81 -4.92 -3.32
N ALA A 147 -6.02 -5.46 -3.49
CA ALA A 147 -6.74 -6.13 -2.41
C ALA A 147 -6.22 -7.58 -2.26
N PRO A 148 -6.19 -8.14 -1.04
CA PRO A 148 -5.87 -9.56 -0.83
C PRO A 148 -6.91 -10.49 -1.45
N ASP A 149 -8.16 -10.02 -1.53
CA ASP A 149 -9.34 -10.81 -1.85
C ASP A 149 -9.53 -10.97 -3.39
N LEU A 150 -8.48 -11.40 -4.08
CA LEU A 150 -8.45 -11.61 -5.53
C LEU A 150 -8.28 -13.09 -5.88
N ARG A 151 -9.04 -13.56 -6.86
CA ARG A 151 -8.87 -14.89 -7.46
C ARG A 151 -7.61 -14.95 -8.33
N SER A 152 -7.17 -16.16 -8.62
CA SER A 152 -5.97 -16.41 -9.45
C SER A 152 -6.09 -15.80 -10.85
N GLU A 153 -7.28 -15.86 -11.45
CA GLU A 153 -7.56 -15.29 -12.77
C GLU A 153 -7.48 -13.76 -12.74
N GLU A 154 -8.00 -13.14 -11.69
CA GLU A 154 -7.96 -11.68 -11.50
C GLU A 154 -6.52 -11.19 -11.30
N LYS A 155 -5.71 -11.92 -10.53
CA LYS A 155 -4.27 -11.62 -10.38
C LYS A 155 -3.53 -11.70 -11.72
N LYS A 156 -3.86 -12.71 -12.55
CA LYS A 156 -3.30 -12.86 -13.89
C LYS A 156 -3.71 -11.72 -14.82
N ASP A 157 -5.01 -11.38 -14.87
CA ASP A 157 -5.52 -10.26 -15.67
C ASP A 157 -4.84 -8.94 -15.28
N ILE A 158 -4.71 -8.66 -13.98
CA ILE A 158 -3.98 -7.49 -13.47
C ILE A 158 -2.53 -7.50 -13.97
N SER A 159 -1.82 -8.62 -13.81
CA SER A 159 -0.44 -8.79 -14.27
C SER A 159 -0.29 -8.53 -15.77
N ASP A 160 -1.23 -8.99 -16.58
CA ASP A 160 -1.16 -8.84 -18.03
C ASP A 160 -1.42 -7.38 -18.45
N ILE A 161 -2.35 -6.69 -17.77
CA ILE A 161 -2.63 -5.26 -18.03
C ILE A 161 -1.43 -4.39 -17.66
N ILE A 162 -0.85 -4.55 -16.46
CA ILE A 162 0.22 -3.66 -15.99
C ILE A 162 1.54 -3.82 -16.76
N LYS A 163 1.64 -4.80 -17.66
CA LYS A 163 2.78 -4.98 -18.57
C LYS A 163 2.58 -4.25 -19.90
N LEU A 164 1.35 -3.85 -20.25
CA LEU A 164 1.09 -3.06 -21.45
C LEU A 164 1.77 -1.70 -21.31
N ASN A 165 2.44 -1.22 -22.36
CA ASN A 165 3.20 0.03 -22.31
C ASN A 165 2.33 1.22 -21.87
N GLU A 166 1.10 1.29 -22.37
CA GLU A 166 0.16 2.35 -22.02
C GLU A 166 -0.42 2.22 -20.60
N CYS A 167 -0.29 1.07 -19.94
CA CYS A 167 -0.80 0.82 -18.59
C CYS A 167 0.31 0.50 -17.59
N LYS A 168 1.58 0.72 -17.97
CA LYS A 168 2.74 0.25 -17.21
C LYS A 168 2.88 0.99 -15.90
N VAL A 169 2.81 0.24 -14.81
CA VAL A 169 3.17 0.68 -13.45
C VAL A 169 4.58 0.19 -13.12
N ASP A 170 5.23 0.87 -12.18
CA ASP A 170 6.62 0.59 -11.78
C ASP A 170 6.71 -0.36 -10.59
N GLY A 171 5.61 -0.55 -9.85
CA GLY A 171 5.56 -1.46 -8.73
C GLY A 171 4.15 -1.77 -8.24
N LEU A 172 4.07 -2.68 -7.28
CA LEU A 172 2.84 -3.07 -6.61
C LEU A 172 2.95 -2.85 -5.10
N ILE A 173 1.83 -2.59 -4.45
CA ILE A 173 1.69 -2.70 -3.00
C ILE A 173 0.73 -3.85 -2.69
N VAL A 174 1.25 -4.86 -1.99
CA VAL A 174 0.59 -6.13 -1.72
C VAL A 174 0.61 -6.40 -0.21
N CYS A 175 -0.46 -6.14 0.53
CA CYS A 175 -1.79 -5.74 0.05
C CYS A 175 -2.55 -4.82 1.03
N ASN A 176 -3.74 -4.41 0.60
CA ASN A 176 -4.70 -3.70 1.44
C ASN A 176 -5.36 -4.65 2.46
N THR A 177 -6.31 -4.14 3.23
CA THR A 177 -7.13 -4.92 4.17
C THR A 177 -8.02 -5.96 3.48
N THR A 178 -8.33 -7.05 4.18
CA THR A 178 -9.21 -8.14 3.71
C THR A 178 -10.65 -7.97 4.22
N ILE A 179 -11.62 -8.45 3.44
CA ILE A 179 -13.00 -8.61 3.91
C ILE A 179 -13.26 -9.98 4.56
N GLU A 180 -12.33 -10.92 4.42
CA GLU A 180 -12.43 -12.22 5.07
C GLU A 180 -12.43 -12.08 6.59
N ARG A 181 -13.07 -13.05 7.24
CA ARG A 181 -13.16 -13.17 8.69
C ARG A 181 -12.77 -14.59 9.07
N PRO A 182 -11.46 -14.86 9.29
CA PRO A 182 -11.04 -16.14 9.86
C PRO A 182 -11.58 -16.26 11.30
N SER A 183 -11.27 -17.36 11.97
CA SER A 183 -11.68 -17.56 13.38
C SER A 183 -11.02 -16.52 14.30
N LEU A 184 -11.70 -15.40 14.53
CA LEU A 184 -11.27 -14.28 15.38
C LEU A 184 -11.85 -14.41 16.80
N LYS A 185 -11.06 -14.03 17.81
CA LYS A 185 -11.43 -14.13 19.23
C LYS A 185 -12.15 -12.89 19.75
N SER A 186 -11.89 -11.72 19.17
CA SER A 186 -12.44 -10.45 19.64
C SER A 186 -13.96 -10.37 19.48
N LYS A 187 -14.64 -9.70 20.42
CA LYS A 187 -16.06 -9.33 20.31
C LYS A 187 -16.39 -8.44 19.10
N HIS A 188 -15.39 -7.77 18.53
CA HIS A 188 -15.53 -6.92 17.35
C HIS A 188 -15.32 -7.69 16.04
N SER A 189 -15.20 -9.02 16.07
CA SER A 189 -14.96 -9.86 14.88
C SER A 189 -15.98 -9.66 13.76
N ASN A 190 -17.22 -9.36 14.11
CA ASN A 190 -18.33 -9.17 13.17
C ASN A 190 -18.46 -7.73 12.63
N GLU A 191 -17.55 -6.82 13.00
CA GLU A 191 -17.59 -5.45 12.48
C GLU A 191 -17.37 -5.42 10.96
N VAL A 192 -18.16 -4.59 10.26
CA VAL A 192 -18.02 -4.35 8.83
C VAL A 192 -16.76 -3.54 8.53
N GLY A 193 -16.10 -3.85 7.43
CA GLY A 193 -14.95 -3.12 6.92
C GLY A 193 -13.76 -4.03 6.62
N GLY A 194 -12.58 -3.43 6.49
CA GLY A 194 -11.35 -4.15 6.22
C GLY A 194 -10.65 -4.62 7.50
N LEU A 195 -10.33 -5.92 7.57
CA LEU A 195 -9.49 -6.53 8.59
C LEU A 195 -8.01 -6.40 8.22
N SER A 196 -7.18 -6.05 9.20
CA SER A 196 -5.73 -5.94 9.09
C SER A 196 -5.03 -6.54 10.32
N GLY A 197 -3.70 -6.63 10.29
CA GLY A 197 -2.89 -7.16 11.40
C GLY A 197 -2.54 -8.63 11.22
N ALA A 198 -2.25 -9.32 12.32
CA ALA A 198 -1.73 -10.69 12.30
C ALA A 198 -2.55 -11.69 11.45
N PRO A 199 -3.90 -11.65 11.41
CA PRO A 199 -4.69 -12.56 10.59
C PRO A 199 -4.45 -12.43 9.08
N LEU A 200 -3.94 -11.28 8.62
CA LEU A 200 -3.64 -11.03 7.21
C LEU A 200 -2.25 -11.54 6.80
N LYS A 201 -1.40 -11.95 7.76
CA LYS A 201 0.01 -12.23 7.51
C LYS A 201 0.21 -13.27 6.40
N GLU A 202 -0.40 -14.44 6.55
CA GLU A 202 -0.20 -15.58 5.66
C GLU A 202 -0.73 -15.29 4.24
N SER A 203 -1.99 -14.87 4.13
CA SER A 203 -2.62 -14.58 2.83
C SER A 203 -1.92 -13.47 2.06
N SER A 204 -1.44 -12.43 2.75
CA SER A 204 -0.65 -11.37 2.10
C SER A 204 0.75 -11.85 1.69
N THR A 205 1.40 -12.76 2.44
CA THR A 205 2.71 -13.33 2.03
C THR A 205 2.54 -14.20 0.80
N GLN A 206 1.50 -15.03 0.78
CA GLN A 206 1.16 -15.87 -0.35
C GLN A 206 0.87 -15.03 -1.61
N MET A 207 0.09 -13.95 -1.46
CA MET A 207 -0.20 -13.05 -2.58
C MET A 207 1.06 -12.35 -3.13
N ILE A 208 2.02 -11.97 -2.28
CA ILE A 208 3.30 -11.39 -2.73
C ILE A 208 4.03 -12.40 -3.63
N MET A 209 4.09 -13.67 -3.22
CA MET A 209 4.73 -14.72 -4.00
C MET A 209 4.06 -14.93 -5.37
N GLU A 210 2.75 -14.99 -5.40
CA GLU A 210 1.97 -15.14 -6.62
C GLU A 210 2.17 -13.96 -7.58
N MET A 211 2.05 -12.72 -7.08
CA MET A 211 2.24 -11.53 -7.90
C MET A 211 3.69 -11.38 -8.37
N ARG A 212 4.69 -11.78 -7.58
CA ARG A 212 6.10 -11.76 -8.00
C ARG A 212 6.36 -12.73 -9.15
N LYS A 213 5.79 -13.95 -9.08
CA LYS A 213 5.86 -14.93 -10.19
C LYS A 213 5.22 -14.39 -11.47
N LEU A 214 4.08 -13.73 -11.34
CA LEU A 214 3.35 -13.17 -12.47
C LEU A 214 4.08 -11.95 -13.08
N THR A 215 4.68 -11.08 -12.27
CA THR A 215 5.22 -9.79 -12.73
C THR A 215 6.73 -9.78 -13.02
N LYS A 216 7.46 -10.84 -12.66
CA LYS A 216 8.89 -11.09 -12.99
C LYS A 216 9.79 -9.86 -12.87
N GLY A 217 10.16 -9.52 -11.64
CA GLY A 217 11.18 -8.50 -11.36
C GLY A 217 10.64 -7.13 -10.95
N MET A 218 9.33 -6.89 -11.11
CA MET A 218 8.66 -5.67 -10.63
C MET A 218 8.85 -5.49 -9.11
N THR A 219 9.08 -4.25 -8.67
CA THR A 219 9.18 -3.90 -7.26
C THR A 219 7.86 -4.15 -6.56
N ILE A 220 7.89 -4.88 -5.44
CA ILE A 220 6.71 -5.12 -4.60
C ILE A 220 6.96 -4.57 -3.21
N ILE A 221 6.06 -3.74 -2.72
CA ILE A 221 6.00 -3.33 -1.31
C ILE A 221 5.05 -4.29 -0.59
N GLY A 222 5.59 -5.08 0.33
CA GLY A 222 4.87 -6.07 1.11
C GLY A 222 4.18 -5.46 2.34
N VAL A 223 2.89 -5.73 2.51
CA VAL A 223 2.04 -5.16 3.55
C VAL A 223 1.09 -6.23 4.08
N GLY A 224 0.90 -6.26 5.40
CA GLY A 224 -0.07 -7.15 6.05
C GLY A 224 0.58 -8.06 7.09
N GLY A 225 0.22 -7.85 8.35
CA GLY A 225 0.60 -8.74 9.47
C GLY A 225 2.08 -8.76 9.84
N ILE A 226 2.84 -7.71 9.55
CA ILE A 226 4.27 -7.63 9.85
C ILE A 226 4.44 -7.04 11.26
N ALA A 227 4.95 -7.83 12.20
CA ALA A 227 5.19 -7.43 13.59
C ALA A 227 6.61 -7.76 14.09
N THR A 228 7.41 -8.48 13.31
CA THR A 228 8.78 -8.88 13.65
C THR A 228 9.71 -8.79 12.44
N GLY A 229 11.02 -8.81 12.66
CA GLY A 229 12.01 -8.94 11.59
C GLY A 229 11.86 -10.26 10.83
N GLN A 230 11.42 -11.33 11.49
CA GLN A 230 11.08 -12.59 10.84
C GLN A 230 9.92 -12.43 9.84
N ASP A 231 8.84 -11.72 10.22
CA ASP A 231 7.73 -11.47 9.29
C ASP A 231 8.20 -10.63 8.08
N ALA A 232 9.03 -9.60 8.32
CA ALA A 232 9.59 -8.79 7.24
C ALA A 232 10.48 -9.62 6.31
N TYR A 233 11.33 -10.47 6.87
CA TYR A 233 12.21 -11.39 6.15
C TYR A 233 11.40 -12.37 5.29
N GLU A 234 10.32 -12.94 5.82
CA GLU A 234 9.42 -13.83 5.07
C GLU A 234 8.76 -13.13 3.87
N LYS A 235 8.32 -11.88 4.04
CA LYS A 235 7.77 -11.07 2.94
C LYS A 235 8.82 -10.81 1.86
N ILE A 236 10.05 -10.50 2.27
CA ILE A 236 11.18 -10.27 1.36
C ILE A 236 11.49 -11.54 0.56
N LYS A 237 11.65 -12.68 1.24
CA LYS A 237 11.85 -13.98 0.58
C LYS A 237 10.70 -14.40 -0.32
N ALA A 238 9.47 -13.98 0.00
CA ALA A 238 8.31 -14.18 -0.86
C ALA A 238 8.33 -13.28 -2.10
N GLY A 239 9.14 -12.23 -2.16
CA GLY A 239 9.30 -11.37 -3.33
C GLY A 239 9.16 -9.88 -3.09
N ALA A 240 8.90 -9.44 -1.85
CA ALA A 240 8.84 -8.02 -1.52
C ALA A 240 10.25 -7.40 -1.54
N SER A 241 10.34 -6.18 -2.05
CA SER A 241 11.55 -5.35 -2.05
C SER A 241 11.58 -4.38 -0.87
N LEU A 242 10.40 -3.93 -0.41
CA LEU A 242 10.20 -3.10 0.78
C LEU A 242 9.02 -3.65 1.59
N VAL A 243 8.89 -3.22 2.85
CA VAL A 243 7.75 -3.57 3.70
C VAL A 243 7.10 -2.35 4.35
N GLN A 244 5.78 -2.38 4.55
CA GLN A 244 5.05 -1.36 5.33
C GLN A 244 4.37 -2.00 6.55
N ILE A 245 4.32 -1.24 7.64
CA ILE A 245 3.63 -1.64 8.88
C ILE A 245 2.55 -0.62 9.23
N TYR A 246 1.47 -1.11 9.85
CA TYR A 246 0.41 -0.26 10.40
C TYR A 246 -0.07 -0.87 11.72
N SER A 247 -0.75 -2.02 11.67
CA SER A 247 -1.48 -2.55 12.82
C SER A 247 -0.57 -2.89 14.00
N SER A 248 0.62 -3.43 13.74
CA SER A 248 1.62 -3.74 14.77
C SER A 248 2.11 -2.49 15.50
N LEU A 249 2.29 -1.36 14.80
CA LEU A 249 2.70 -0.09 15.41
C LEU A 249 1.66 0.42 16.42
N VAL A 250 0.37 0.15 16.19
CA VAL A 250 -0.71 0.52 17.12
C VAL A 250 -0.62 -0.25 18.45
N TYR A 251 -0.07 -1.46 18.44
CA TYR A 251 0.01 -2.32 19.63
C TYR A 251 1.39 -2.25 20.31
N GLU A 252 2.47 -2.26 19.54
CA GLU A 252 3.85 -2.35 20.02
C GLU A 252 4.52 -0.98 20.18
N GLY A 253 3.94 0.06 19.58
CA GLY A 253 4.46 1.43 19.64
C GLY A 253 5.77 1.66 18.86
N PRO A 254 6.37 2.85 18.98
CA PRO A 254 7.51 3.29 18.19
C PRO A 254 8.75 2.37 18.16
N PRO A 255 9.18 1.72 19.28
CA PRO A 255 10.37 0.88 19.29
C PRO A 255 10.33 -0.30 18.30
N LEU A 256 9.13 -0.69 17.85
CA LEU A 256 8.90 -1.76 16.88
C LEU A 256 9.75 -1.59 15.62
N VAL A 257 9.90 -0.37 15.11
CA VAL A 257 10.60 -0.12 13.84
C VAL A 257 12.08 -0.47 13.94
N SER A 258 12.74 -0.03 15.02
CA SER A 258 14.14 -0.39 15.28
C SER A 258 14.31 -1.88 15.53
N LYS A 259 13.39 -2.50 16.29
CA LYS A 259 13.39 -3.94 16.54
C LYS A 259 13.32 -4.75 15.24
N ILE A 260 12.38 -4.44 14.35
CA ILE A 260 12.23 -5.13 13.06
C ILE A 260 13.49 -5.00 12.21
N LYS A 261 14.12 -3.81 12.17
CA LYS A 261 15.35 -3.59 11.40
C LYS A 261 16.52 -4.43 11.93
N SER A 262 16.74 -4.43 13.23
CA SER A 262 17.82 -5.22 13.86
C SER A 262 17.60 -6.72 13.66
N GLU A 263 16.39 -7.23 13.91
CA GLU A 263 16.06 -8.65 13.71
C GLU A 263 16.21 -9.06 12.23
N LEU A 264 15.82 -8.19 11.29
CA LEU A 264 15.97 -8.45 9.86
C LEU A 264 17.46 -8.51 9.45
N GLU A 265 18.29 -7.59 9.97
CA GLU A 265 19.72 -7.59 9.72
C GLU A 265 20.38 -8.89 10.21
N GLU A 266 20.08 -9.31 11.43
CA GLU A 266 20.57 -10.57 12.01
C GLU A 266 20.16 -11.79 11.16
N LEU A 267 18.90 -11.83 10.68
CA LEU A 267 18.41 -12.91 9.82
C LEU A 267 19.12 -12.94 8.47
N LEU A 268 19.38 -11.79 7.85
CA LEU A 268 20.12 -11.73 6.58
C LEU A 268 21.54 -12.25 6.75
N GLN A 269 22.25 -11.80 7.79
CA GLN A 269 23.61 -12.24 8.10
C GLN A 269 23.66 -13.75 8.39
N LYS A 270 22.73 -14.25 9.23
CA LYS A 270 22.61 -15.67 9.57
C LYS A 270 22.42 -16.57 8.34
N HIS A 271 21.72 -16.08 7.33
CA HIS A 271 21.47 -16.81 6.09
C HIS A 271 22.46 -16.49 4.95
N GLY A 272 23.53 -15.74 5.25
CA GLY A 272 24.62 -15.47 4.31
C GLY A 272 24.31 -14.43 3.23
N TYR A 273 23.23 -13.65 3.38
CA TYR A 273 22.90 -12.56 2.48
C TYR A 273 23.70 -11.30 2.84
N LYS A 274 24.32 -10.66 1.84
CA LYS A 274 25.07 -9.41 2.01
C LYS A 274 24.18 -8.18 1.97
N SER A 275 22.97 -8.31 1.43
CA SER A 275 21.99 -7.23 1.34
C SER A 275 20.57 -7.79 1.25
N ILE A 276 19.57 -6.93 1.52
CA ILE A 276 18.15 -7.26 1.32
C ILE A 276 17.90 -7.76 -0.11
N SER A 277 18.55 -7.14 -1.10
CA SER A 277 18.36 -7.45 -2.52
C SER A 277 18.66 -8.91 -2.88
N GLU A 278 19.62 -9.55 -2.20
CA GLU A 278 19.96 -10.96 -2.43
C GLU A 278 18.89 -11.91 -1.86
N ALA A 279 18.11 -11.47 -0.87
CA ALA A 279 17.04 -12.26 -0.27
C ALA A 279 15.69 -12.11 -1.00
N ILE A 280 15.52 -11.10 -1.86
CA ILE A 280 14.24 -10.82 -2.54
C ILE A 280 13.84 -12.02 -3.41
N GLY A 281 12.72 -12.64 -3.06
CA GLY A 281 12.18 -13.76 -3.84
C GLY A 281 12.95 -15.07 -3.68
N ALA A 282 13.82 -15.21 -2.67
CA ALA A 282 14.58 -16.43 -2.44
C ALA A 282 13.74 -17.72 -2.23
N ASN A 283 12.44 -17.60 -1.95
CA ASN A 283 11.52 -18.74 -1.86
C ASN A 283 10.86 -19.09 -3.21
N ILE A 284 11.07 -18.29 -4.26
CA ILE A 284 10.47 -18.48 -5.58
C ILE A 284 11.40 -19.37 -6.40
N LYS A 285 11.00 -20.64 -6.55
CA LYS A 285 11.54 -21.56 -7.54
C LYS A 285 10.98 -21.26 -8.93
#